data_AF-Q0W8P8-F1
#
_entry.id   AF-Q0W8P8-F1
#
_cell.length_a   1.000
_cell.length_b   1.000
_cell.length_c   1.000
_cell.angle_alpha   90.00
_cell.angle_beta   90.00
_cell.angle_gamma   90.00
#
_symmetry.space_group_name_H-M   'P 1'
#
loop_
_entity.id
_entity.type
_entity.pdbx_description
1 polymer ?
#
loop_
_entity_poly.entity_id
_entity_poly.type
_entity_poly.pdbx_seq_one_letter_code
_entity_poly.pdbx_strand_id
1 'polypeptide(L)'
;MTAMEEKYDPDTIAKIELINRKVDEINQRRMNIHTTRVEDELDCEELEAYIKSLNLTEEQRRIIDQHNRNSNKPAMSKGMLYFIIMAAGVILQFYVGYEIYNLTSKGTLETLEMAYLALLIGFFAFNGFQLLRYLRIVR
;
A
#
# COMPACT_ATOMS: atom_id res chain seq x y z
N MET A 1 14.23 -27.67 3.56
CA MET A 1 15.48 -28.12 4.20
C MET A 1 16.60 -27.46 3.40
N THR A 2 17.36 -26.48 3.89
CA THR A 2 18.06 -26.32 5.18
C THR A 2 18.48 -24.84 5.34
N ALA A 3 18.72 -24.40 6.59
CA ALA A 3 19.44 -23.17 7.02
C ALA A 3 18.69 -22.28 8.06
N MET A 4 17.99 -22.87 9.04
CA MET A 4 17.59 -22.15 10.27
C MET A 4 17.85 -22.98 11.55
N GLU A 5 18.65 -24.04 11.45
CA GLU A 5 19.17 -24.73 12.63
C GLU A 5 20.47 -24.04 13.06
N GLU A 6 20.35 -22.90 13.72
CA GLU A 6 21.25 -22.52 14.81
C GLU A 6 20.70 -21.26 15.49
N LYS A 7 20.61 -21.34 16.83
CA LYS A 7 20.51 -20.23 17.80
C LYS A 7 19.16 -19.86 18.43
N TYR A 8 18.11 -20.67 18.31
CA TYR A 8 16.91 -20.48 19.16
C TYR A 8 16.54 -21.77 19.88
N ASP A 9 16.30 -21.66 21.19
CA ASP A 9 15.84 -22.75 22.02
C ASP A 9 14.47 -23.27 21.51
N PRO A 10 14.23 -24.59 21.46
CA PRO A 10 12.99 -25.16 20.93
C PRO A 10 11.71 -24.62 21.60
N ASP A 11 11.75 -24.21 22.87
CA ASP A 11 10.63 -23.53 23.53
C ASP A 11 10.33 -22.16 22.90
N THR A 12 11.37 -21.44 22.51
CA THR A 12 11.26 -20.13 21.86
C THR A 12 10.65 -20.26 20.46
N ILE A 13 11.04 -21.30 19.71
CA ILE A 13 10.49 -21.57 18.38
C ILE A 13 9.00 -21.96 18.48
N ALA A 14 8.64 -22.82 19.43
CA ALA A 14 7.25 -23.20 19.68
C ALA A 14 6.37 -21.98 20.06
N LYS A 15 6.90 -21.07 20.88
CA LYS A 15 6.21 -19.83 21.26
C LYS A 15 6.08 -18.85 20.09
N ILE A 16 7.10 -18.73 19.24
CA ILE A 16 7.02 -17.93 18.00
C ILE A 16 5.93 -18.48 17.07
N GLU A 17 5.85 -19.81 16.93
CA GLU A 17 4.82 -20.44 16.10
C GLU A 17 3.40 -20.18 16.62
N LEU A 18 3.21 -20.24 17.95
CA LEU A 18 1.93 -19.90 18.59
C LEU A 18 1.52 -18.44 18.37
N ILE A 19 2.50 -17.51 18.44
CA ILE A 19 2.25 -16.10 18.17
C ILE A 19 1.90 -15.88 16.71
N ASN A 20 2.65 -16.48 15.77
CA ASN A 20 2.38 -16.38 14.34
C ASN A 20 0.99 -16.93 14.00
N ARG A 21 0.59 -18.06 14.60
CA ARG A 21 -0.77 -18.62 14.43
C ARG A 21 -1.85 -17.64 14.89
N LYS A 22 -1.64 -16.96 16.02
CA LYS A 22 -2.58 -15.95 16.53
C LYS A 22 -2.62 -14.70 15.64
N VAL A 23 -1.48 -14.28 15.10
CA VAL A 23 -1.41 -13.19 14.10
C VAL A 23 -2.17 -13.57 12.83
N ASP A 24 -2.03 -14.81 12.34
CA ASP A 24 -2.74 -15.29 11.15
C ASP A 24 -4.26 -15.35 11.39
N GLU A 25 -4.70 -15.78 12.56
CA GLU A 25 -6.12 -15.72 12.96
C GLU A 25 -6.66 -14.29 12.93
N ILE A 26 -5.93 -13.32 13.52
CA ILE A 26 -6.30 -11.90 13.51
C ILE A 26 -6.33 -11.35 12.07
N ASN A 27 -5.32 -11.66 11.26
CA ASN A 27 -5.25 -11.22 9.87
C ASN A 27 -6.37 -11.82 9.01
N GLN A 28 -6.79 -13.05 9.27
CA GLN A 28 -7.95 -13.65 8.62
C GLN A 28 -9.26 -12.96 9.03
N ARG A 29 -9.41 -12.56 10.30
CA ARG A 29 -10.56 -11.74 10.75
C ARG A 29 -10.57 -10.37 10.04
N ARG A 30 -9.42 -9.71 9.94
CA ARG A 30 -9.24 -8.43 9.24
C ARG A 30 -9.46 -8.50 7.72
N MET A 31 -9.14 -9.63 7.08
CA MET A 31 -9.41 -9.79 5.64
C MET A 31 -10.90 -9.96 5.31
N ASN A 32 -11.69 -10.50 6.25
CA ASN A 32 -13.11 -10.78 6.02
C ASN A 32 -14.05 -9.66 6.50
N ILE A 33 -13.56 -8.71 7.29
CA ILE A 33 -14.34 -7.61 7.87
C ILE A 33 -13.66 -6.30 7.46
N HIS A 34 -14.42 -5.29 7.01
CA HIS A 34 -13.89 -3.93 6.90
C HIS A 34 -13.63 -3.41 8.32
N THR A 35 -12.45 -3.74 8.87
CA THR A 35 -12.13 -3.42 10.25
C THR A 35 -12.02 -1.91 10.44
N THR A 36 -12.72 -1.42 11.45
CA THR A 36 -12.68 -0.01 11.85
C THR A 36 -11.44 0.22 12.72
N ARG A 37 -10.89 1.45 12.80
CA ARG A 37 -9.70 1.76 13.64
C ARG A 37 -9.80 1.25 15.09
N VAL A 38 -11.02 1.21 15.64
CA VAL A 38 -11.29 0.70 16.99
C VAL A 38 -11.10 -0.81 17.09
N GLU A 39 -11.47 -1.57 16.06
CA GLU A 39 -11.26 -3.02 16.00
C GLU A 39 -9.78 -3.35 15.80
N ASP A 40 -9.04 -2.51 15.06
CA ASP A 40 -7.59 -2.65 14.93
C ASP A 40 -6.85 -2.44 16.26
N GLU A 41 -7.31 -1.49 17.09
CA GLU A 41 -6.75 -1.24 18.43
C GLU A 41 -7.07 -2.41 19.39
N LEU A 42 -8.30 -2.93 19.35
CA LEU A 42 -8.70 -4.12 20.13
C LEU A 42 -7.92 -5.38 19.74
N ASP A 43 -7.67 -5.61 18.45
CA ASP A 43 -6.85 -6.72 17.96
C ASP A 43 -5.40 -6.61 18.45
N CYS A 44 -4.85 -5.39 18.48
CA CYS A 44 -3.51 -5.13 19.01
C CYS A 44 -3.44 -5.42 20.52
N GLU A 45 -4.45 -5.01 21.28
CA GLU A 45 -4.55 -5.31 22.71
C GLU A 45 -4.72 -6.82 22.97
N GLU A 46 -5.50 -7.53 22.14
CA GLU A 46 -5.65 -8.99 22.22
C GLU A 46 -4.32 -9.70 21.98
N LEU A 47 -3.56 -9.26 20.98
CA LEU A 47 -2.23 -9.82 20.68
C LEU A 47 -1.25 -9.56 21.83
N GLU A 48 -1.24 -8.34 22.39
CA GLU A 48 -0.37 -7.98 23.50
C GLU A 48 -0.70 -8.77 24.77
N ALA A 49 -1.98 -8.95 25.08
CA ALA A 49 -2.44 -9.79 26.18
C ALA A 49 -2.02 -11.26 25.99
N TYR A 50 -2.09 -11.79 24.76
CA TYR A 50 -1.67 -13.15 24.44
C TYR A 50 -0.15 -13.33 24.60
N ILE A 51 0.65 -12.39 24.10
CA ILE A 51 2.12 -12.37 24.27
C ILE A 51 2.48 -12.31 25.75
N LYS A 52 1.75 -11.52 26.55
CA LYS A 52 1.94 -11.42 27.99
C LYS A 52 1.56 -12.72 28.72
N SER A 53 0.56 -13.45 28.25
CA SER A 53 0.13 -14.74 28.82
C SER A 53 1.16 -15.87 28.62
N LEU A 54 2.03 -15.74 27.60
CA LEU A 54 3.05 -16.73 27.26
C LEU A 54 4.28 -16.70 28.20
N ASN A 55 4.29 -15.83 29.22
CA ASN A 55 5.36 -15.69 30.22
C ASN A 55 6.76 -15.77 29.60
N LEU A 56 6.98 -14.95 28.56
CA LEU A 56 8.23 -14.91 27.83
C LEU A 56 9.35 -14.36 28.71
N THR A 57 10.54 -14.97 28.65
CA THR A 57 11.74 -14.37 29.22
C THR A 57 12.16 -13.13 28.43
N GLU A 58 12.92 -12.21 29.03
CA GLU A 58 13.35 -10.97 28.34
C GLU A 58 14.10 -11.24 27.03
N GLU A 59 14.90 -12.32 26.98
CA GLU A 59 15.59 -12.72 25.76
C GLU A 59 14.61 -13.22 24.68
N GLN A 60 13.62 -14.04 25.04
CA GLN A 60 12.58 -14.52 24.13
C GLN A 60 11.75 -13.34 23.58
N ARG A 61 11.42 -12.38 24.44
CA ARG A 61 10.67 -11.17 24.04
C ARG A 61 11.44 -10.34 23.02
N ARG A 62 12.74 -10.15 23.21
CA ARG A 62 13.60 -9.39 22.30
C ARG A 62 13.72 -10.04 20.92
N ILE A 63 13.74 -11.37 20.86
CA ILE A 63 13.78 -12.15 19.62
C ILE A 63 12.45 -12.05 18.88
N ILE A 64 11.34 -12.18 19.60
CA ILE A 64 9.98 -12.04 19.05
C ILE A 64 9.75 -10.63 18.53
N ASP A 65 10.14 -9.59 19.27
CA ASP A 65 9.98 -8.20 18.83
C ASP A 65 10.79 -7.91 17.57
N GLN A 66 12.00 -8.48 17.44
CA GLN A 66 12.80 -8.38 16.21
C GLN A 66 12.15 -9.13 15.03
N HIS A 67 11.53 -10.28 15.27
CA HIS A 67 10.83 -11.05 14.24
C HIS A 67 9.52 -10.37 13.81
N ASN A 68 8.71 -9.93 14.78
CA ASN A 68 7.45 -9.23 14.54
C ASN A 68 7.63 -7.86 13.88
N ARG A 69 8.69 -7.10 14.21
CA ARG A 69 8.97 -5.81 13.52
C ARG A 69 9.20 -5.97 12.02
N ASN A 70 9.69 -7.13 11.57
CA ASN A 70 9.84 -7.40 10.15
C ASN A 70 8.53 -7.85 9.48
N SER A 71 7.63 -8.50 10.23
CA SER A 71 6.31 -8.90 9.75
C SER A 71 5.30 -7.73 9.75
N ASN A 72 5.45 -6.78 10.68
CA ASN A 72 4.64 -5.56 10.81
C ASN A 72 5.12 -4.38 9.97
N LYS A 73 5.99 -4.58 8.97
CA LYS A 73 6.06 -3.56 7.91
C LYS A 73 4.67 -3.55 7.27
N PRO A 74 3.90 -2.46 7.36
CA PRO A 74 2.64 -2.39 6.65
C PRO A 74 3.01 -2.64 5.20
N ALA A 75 2.64 -3.81 4.68
CA ALA A 75 2.83 -4.15 3.28
C ALA A 75 2.17 -2.99 2.56
N MET A 76 2.98 -2.07 2.03
CA MET A 76 2.56 -0.74 1.59
C MET A 76 1.28 -0.96 0.82
N SER A 77 0.15 -0.59 1.44
CA SER A 77 -1.15 -1.13 1.03
C SER A 77 -1.23 -0.93 -0.47
N LYS A 78 -1.53 -1.97 -1.25
CA LYS A 78 -1.61 -1.84 -2.71
C LYS A 78 -2.42 -0.59 -3.09
N GLY A 79 -3.44 -0.26 -2.28
CA GLY A 79 -4.22 0.98 -2.37
C GLY A 79 -3.42 2.29 -2.27
N MET A 80 -2.38 2.39 -1.44
CA MET A 80 -1.51 3.58 -1.33
C MET A 80 -0.65 3.78 -2.57
N LEU A 81 -0.08 2.70 -3.12
CA LEU A 81 0.66 2.75 -4.39
C LEU A 81 -0.27 3.17 -5.54
N TYR A 82 -1.46 2.58 -5.63
CA TYR A 82 -2.47 2.98 -6.60
C TYR A 82 -2.91 4.43 -6.43
N PHE A 83 -3.10 4.90 -5.19
CA PHE A 83 -3.45 6.28 -4.90
C PHE A 83 -2.37 7.26 -5.37
N ILE A 84 -1.09 6.97 -5.10
CA ILE A 84 0.03 7.81 -5.54
C ILE A 84 0.08 7.88 -7.07
N ILE A 85 -0.06 6.74 -7.76
CA ILE A 85 -0.07 6.68 -9.23
C ILE A 85 -1.24 7.49 -9.80
N MET A 86 -2.44 7.35 -9.21
CA MET A 86 -3.62 8.11 -9.64
C MET A 86 -3.46 9.61 -9.40
N ALA A 87 -2.96 10.00 -8.23
CA ALA A 87 -2.70 11.40 -7.90
C ALA A 87 -1.67 12.03 -8.86
N ALA A 88 -0.58 11.31 -9.15
CA ALA A 88 0.40 11.72 -10.14
C ALA A 88 -0.22 11.86 -11.54
N GLY A 89 -1.10 10.93 -11.93
CA GLY A 89 -1.84 10.99 -13.19
C GLY A 89 -2.74 12.22 -13.31
N VAL A 90 -3.46 12.57 -12.23
CA VAL A 90 -4.29 13.79 -12.19
C VAL A 90 -3.43 15.05 -12.32
N ILE A 91 -2.31 15.13 -11.59
CA ILE A 91 -1.39 16.28 -11.67
C ILE A 91 -0.83 16.42 -13.09
N LEU A 92 -0.41 15.31 -13.70
CA LEU A 92 0.09 15.29 -15.07
C LEU A 92 -0.98 15.73 -16.06
N GLN A 93 -2.23 15.31 -15.86
CA GLN A 93 -3.36 15.75 -16.67
C GLN A 93 -3.56 17.27 -16.59
N PHE A 94 -3.51 17.84 -15.38
CA PHE A 94 -3.59 19.30 -15.20
C PHE A 94 -2.46 20.03 -15.90
N TYR A 95 -1.22 19.52 -15.79
CA TYR A 95 -0.06 20.10 -16.47
C TYR A 95 -0.21 20.10 -18.00
N VAL A 96 -0.64 18.97 -18.57
CA VAL A 96 -0.89 18.86 -20.03
C VAL A 96 -2.00 19.82 -20.46
N GLY A 97 -3.08 19.92 -19.67
CA GLY A 97 -4.17 20.87 -19.93
C GLY A 97 -3.70 22.32 -19.91
N TYR A 98 -2.80 22.66 -18.98
CA TYR A 98 -2.18 23.97 -18.92
C TYR A 98 -1.32 24.27 -20.15
N GLU A 99 -0.51 23.30 -20.62
CA GLU A 99 0.28 23.48 -21.85
C GLU A 99 -0.58 23.66 -23.09
N ILE A 100 -1.68 22.89 -23.22
CA ILE A 100 -2.67 23.08 -24.28
C ILE A 100 -3.22 24.51 -24.23
N TYR A 101 -3.59 25.00 -23.04
CA TYR A 101 -4.10 26.36 -22.87
C TYR A 101 -3.06 27.41 -23.23
N ASN A 102 -1.82 27.23 -22.80
CA ASN A 102 -0.69 28.14 -23.06
C ASN A 102 -0.39 28.25 -24.57
N LEU A 103 -0.28 27.11 -25.26
CA LEU A 103 -0.09 27.05 -26.71
C LEU A 103 -1.25 27.68 -27.47
N THR A 104 -2.49 27.40 -27.06
CA THR A 104 -3.67 27.99 -27.69
C THR A 104 -3.73 29.51 -27.48
N SER A 105 -3.27 30.00 -26.32
CA SER A 105 -3.26 31.43 -25.98
C SER A 105 -2.20 32.23 -26.72
N LYS A 106 -1.18 31.60 -27.30
CA LYS A 106 -0.14 32.28 -28.10
C LYS A 106 -0.66 32.84 -29.43
N GLY A 107 -1.83 32.38 -29.93
CA GLY A 107 -2.53 32.96 -31.08
C GLY A 107 -1.94 32.64 -32.47
N THR A 108 -0.63 32.56 -32.61
CA THR A 108 0.06 32.08 -33.83
C THR A 108 0.94 30.89 -33.49
N LEU A 109 0.61 29.74 -34.06
CA LEU A 109 1.36 28.49 -33.87
C LEU A 109 2.10 28.15 -35.16
N GLU A 110 3.38 27.84 -35.04
CA GLU A 110 4.14 27.27 -36.15
C GLU A 110 3.64 25.84 -36.46
N THR A 111 3.92 25.33 -37.67
CA THR A 111 3.47 23.99 -38.11
C THR A 111 3.88 22.87 -37.16
N LEU A 112 5.08 22.98 -36.55
CA LEU A 112 5.57 22.06 -35.52
C LEU A 112 4.77 22.17 -34.21
N GLU A 113 4.43 23.39 -33.80
CA GLU A 113 3.64 23.63 -32.58
C GLU A 113 2.20 23.15 -32.74
N MET A 114 1.64 23.24 -33.96
CA MET A 114 0.34 22.66 -34.31
C MET A 114 0.32 21.13 -34.19
N ALA A 115 1.36 20.46 -34.71
CA ALA A 115 1.49 19.00 -34.58
C ALA A 115 1.68 18.59 -33.11
N TYR A 116 2.46 19.35 -32.35
CA TYR A 116 2.66 19.14 -30.92
C TYR A 116 1.36 19.35 -30.12
N LEU A 117 0.60 20.40 -30.42
CA LEU A 117 -0.70 20.66 -29.81
C LEU A 117 -1.69 19.52 -30.08
N ALA A 118 -1.75 19.03 -31.32
CA ALA A 118 -2.62 17.90 -31.68
C ALA A 118 -2.26 16.63 -30.89
N LEU A 119 -0.96 16.37 -30.72
CA LEU A 119 -0.46 15.24 -29.91
C LEU A 119 -0.83 15.41 -28.43
N LEU A 120 -0.65 16.61 -27.87
CA LEU A 120 -1.04 16.92 -26.48
C LEU A 120 -2.54 16.75 -26.27
N ILE A 121 -3.38 17.24 -27.19
CA ILE A 121 -4.84 17.07 -27.12
C ILE A 121 -5.21 15.59 -27.17
N GLY A 122 -4.61 14.82 -28.08
CA GLY A 122 -4.82 13.37 -28.17
C GLY A 122 -4.42 12.65 -26.88
N PHE A 123 -3.26 12.98 -26.33
CA PHE A 123 -2.78 12.43 -25.07
C PHE A 123 -3.66 12.82 -23.88
N PHE A 124 -4.13 14.06 -23.82
CA PHE A 124 -5.05 14.56 -22.80
C PHE A 124 -6.39 13.84 -22.87
N ALA A 125 -6.99 13.73 -24.06
CA ALA A 125 -8.25 13.02 -24.24
C ALA A 125 -8.13 11.53 -23.89
N PHE A 126 -7.04 10.88 -24.32
CA PHE A 126 -6.77 9.48 -24.02
C PHE A 126 -6.62 9.23 -22.50
N ASN A 127 -5.79 10.03 -21.82
CA ASN A 127 -5.63 9.89 -20.38
C ASN A 127 -6.92 10.20 -19.62
N GLY A 128 -7.63 11.26 -20.01
CA GLY A 128 -8.94 11.59 -19.44
C GLY A 128 -9.95 10.45 -19.60
N PHE A 129 -10.03 9.84 -20.78
CA PHE A 129 -10.88 8.68 -21.02
C PHE A 129 -10.49 7.48 -20.14
N GLN A 130 -9.20 7.17 -20.01
CA GLN A 130 -8.73 6.07 -19.17
C GLN A 130 -9.04 6.31 -17.69
N LEU A 131 -8.91 7.56 -17.23
CA LEU A 131 -9.24 7.97 -15.86
C LEU A 131 -10.74 7.84 -15.59
N LEU A 132 -11.59 8.28 -16.53
CA LEU A 132 -13.05 8.13 -16.44
C LEU A 132 -13.50 6.65 -16.47
N ARG A 133 -12.85 5.83 -17.30
CA ARG A 133 -13.10 4.39 -17.37
C ARG A 133 -12.66 3.69 -16.08
N TYR A 134 -11.52 4.08 -15.52
CA TYR A 134 -11.03 3.58 -14.24
C TYR A 134 -12.00 3.92 -13.10
N LEU A 135 -12.52 5.14 -13.07
CA LEU A 135 -13.55 5.59 -12.12
C LEU A 135 -14.93 4.95 -12.38
N ARG A 136 -15.08 4.11 -13.42
CA ARG A 136 -16.33 3.50 -13.87
C ARG A 136 -17.44 4.52 -14.19
N ILE A 137 -17.08 5.75 -14.51
CA ILE A 137 -18.03 6.79 -14.93
C ILE A 137 -18.47 6.52 -16.37
N VAL A 138 -17.55 6.01 -17.20
CA VAL A 138 -17.80 5.60 -18.59
C VAL A 138 -17.49 4.12 -18.71
N ARG A 139 -18.38 3.36 -19.36
CA ARG A 139 -18.30 1.91 -19.54
C ARG A 139 -17.51 1.55 -20.80
#